data_AF-A0A7W2YUT4-F1
#
_entry.id   AF-A0A7W2YUT4-F1
#
_cell.length_a   1.000
_cell.length_b   1.000
_cell.length_c   1.000
_cell.angle_alpha   90.00
_cell.angle_beta   90.00
_cell.angle_gamma   90.00
#
_symmetry.space_group_name_H-M   'P 1'
#
loop_
_entity.id
_entity.type
_entity.pdbx_description
1 polymer ?
#
loop_
_entity_poly.entity_id
_entity_poly.type
_entity_poly.pdbx_seq_one_letter_code
_entity_poly.pdbx_strand_id
1 'polypeptide(L)'
;MSRESLRKGLYLLMRDLEDTEAGLALRVSALAASSGRAVREIEPLAEETIEEVIDALKAATSNTASAFHWRERAEFTIIPLNAYGPLERYLGAAEFTGQGDNPVTFKVGRPSREVAAYILCHIAHNPEIVKQPRWRNMRVRARGVLYSDYGNSDTDRDDTVLGVAAEILGLAALRVSSSKPRSDYETLANSFLFHVAYNTDMVARIGLDPFLEVRRIQRVRRSARGALDTPRQTYTSDVVHHYMMGVAAEIPLLEYLSYYHVAEHYFEKVFNDDLVEQVRRGITDPSFSVRRARDVQAIIRIVTKAQRQVKEEGGVNEQRALQLVIERFVNITRLVNDLNTYDGTLIEYYKNNEVPFAGAGKVDLELADEDAIRSSLAKRIYKVRNSLVHAKEGEIPKYAPFAHDAELSQEIPLMRFTAEQVIISHGKVL
;
A
#
# COMPACT_ATOMS: atom_id res chain seq x y z
N MET A 1 -18.68 15.61 6.52
CA MET A 1 -18.35 16.50 5.38
C MET A 1 -19.04 17.83 5.64
N SER A 2 -18.32 18.96 5.58
CA SER A 2 -18.87 20.29 5.82
C SER A 2 -18.37 21.27 4.77
N ARG A 3 -19.13 22.35 4.59
CA ARG A 3 -18.75 23.49 3.74
C ARG A 3 -17.36 24.02 4.10
N GLU A 4 -17.07 24.16 5.39
CA GLU A 4 -15.78 24.61 5.89
C GLU A 4 -14.63 23.67 5.46
N SER A 5 -14.81 22.36 5.58
CA SER A 5 -13.79 21.38 5.18
C SER A 5 -13.56 21.39 3.67
N LEU A 6 -14.60 21.56 2.85
CA LEU A 6 -14.47 21.66 1.40
C LEU A 6 -13.69 22.91 0.99
N ARG A 7 -14.07 24.08 1.54
CA ARG A 7 -13.38 25.35 1.30
C ARG A 7 -11.91 25.26 1.71
N LYS A 8 -11.62 24.70 2.89
CA LYS A 8 -10.25 24.47 3.35
C LYS A 8 -9.46 23.58 2.39
N GLY A 9 -10.06 22.49 1.89
CA GLY A 9 -9.44 21.62 0.89
C GLY A 9 -9.12 22.34 -0.43
N LEU A 10 -10.07 23.13 -0.92
CA LEU A 10 -9.91 23.98 -2.11
C LEU A 10 -8.76 24.99 -1.94
N TYR A 11 -8.71 25.72 -0.82
CA TYR A 11 -7.63 26.67 -0.53
C TYR A 11 -6.25 26.02 -0.40
N LEU A 12 -6.18 24.79 0.10
CA LEU A 12 -4.92 24.04 0.15
C LEU A 12 -4.41 23.70 -1.26
N LEU A 13 -5.32 23.34 -2.17
CA LEU A 13 -5.02 22.92 -3.55
C LEU A 13 -4.74 24.13 -4.46
N MET A 14 -5.61 25.14 -4.42
CA MET A 14 -5.62 26.33 -5.27
C MET A 14 -5.48 27.59 -4.42
N ARG A 15 -4.30 28.19 -4.44
CA ARG A 15 -3.97 29.36 -3.60
C ARG A 15 -4.54 30.68 -4.12
N ASP A 16 -4.91 30.72 -5.39
CA ASP A 16 -5.39 31.92 -6.08
C ASP A 16 -6.94 32.00 -6.07
N LEU A 17 -7.59 31.24 -5.18
CA LEU A 17 -9.03 31.34 -4.93
C LEU A 17 -9.35 32.58 -4.10
N GLU A 18 -10.40 33.30 -4.48
CA GLU A 18 -10.92 34.47 -3.79
C GLU A 18 -12.44 34.36 -3.63
N ASP A 19 -12.95 34.93 -2.54
CA ASP A 19 -14.38 35.08 -2.31
C ASP A 19 -14.92 36.28 -3.09
N THR A 20 -15.95 36.05 -3.91
CA THR A 20 -16.64 37.07 -4.71
C THR A 20 -18.14 37.05 -4.44
N GLU A 21 -18.88 38.04 -4.94
CA GLU A 21 -20.35 38.07 -4.83
C GLU A 21 -21.01 36.85 -5.52
N ALA A 22 -20.37 36.27 -6.53
CA ALA A 22 -20.84 35.09 -7.24
C ALA A 22 -20.36 33.75 -6.62
N GLY A 23 -19.65 33.80 -5.48
CA GLY A 23 -19.05 32.63 -4.83
C GLY A 23 -17.53 32.58 -4.94
N LEU A 24 -16.96 31.39 -4.76
CA LEU A 24 -15.51 31.14 -4.81
C LEU A 24 -15.01 31.19 -6.26
N ALA A 25 -14.25 32.22 -6.61
CA ALA A 25 -13.71 32.41 -7.95
C ALA A 25 -12.19 32.22 -7.96
N LEU A 26 -11.66 31.68 -9.05
CA LEU A 26 -10.21 31.55 -9.22
C LEU A 26 -9.67 32.77 -9.97
N ARG A 27 -8.83 33.57 -9.31
CA ARG A 27 -8.12 34.68 -9.97
C ARG A 27 -6.83 34.19 -10.60
N VAL A 28 -6.87 33.83 -11.88
CA VAL A 28 -5.64 33.60 -12.65
C VAL A 28 -4.96 34.96 -12.87
N SER A 29 -3.80 35.17 -12.24
CA SER A 29 -3.16 36.49 -12.12
C SER A 29 -2.89 37.21 -13.45
N ALA A 30 -2.86 38.53 -13.40
CA ALA A 30 -2.50 39.45 -14.50
C ALA A 30 -1.11 39.22 -15.14
N LEU A 31 -0.26 38.32 -14.59
CA LEU A 31 0.99 37.90 -15.21
C LEU A 31 0.79 37.08 -16.50
N ALA A 32 -0.39 36.47 -16.69
CA ALA A 32 -0.75 35.82 -17.94
C ALA A 32 -1.00 36.86 -19.06
N ALA A 33 -1.58 38.01 -18.71
CA ALA A 33 -1.83 39.11 -19.63
C ALA A 33 -0.53 39.77 -20.15
N SER A 34 0.55 39.75 -19.35
CA SER A 34 1.87 40.26 -19.79
C SER A 34 2.72 39.24 -20.57
N SER A 35 2.34 37.96 -20.56
CA SER A 35 3.05 36.87 -21.25
C SER A 35 2.35 36.37 -22.52
N GLY A 36 1.22 36.99 -22.91
CA GLY A 36 0.47 36.65 -24.11
C GLY A 36 -0.21 35.27 -24.08
N ARG A 37 -0.35 34.65 -22.90
CA ARG A 37 -0.99 33.34 -22.74
C ARG A 37 -2.48 33.52 -22.48
N ALA A 38 -3.31 32.76 -23.20
CA ALA A 38 -4.74 32.68 -22.94
C ALA A 38 -4.98 32.14 -21.53
N VAL A 39 -5.86 32.82 -20.78
CA VAL A 39 -6.29 32.41 -19.45
C VAL A 39 -7.60 31.64 -19.61
N ARG A 40 -7.68 30.46 -18.99
CA ARG A 40 -8.91 29.67 -18.93
C ARG A 40 -9.96 30.44 -18.14
N GLU A 41 -11.11 30.69 -18.74
CA GLU A 41 -12.28 31.21 -18.03
C GLU A 41 -12.87 30.07 -17.18
N ILE A 42 -13.00 30.31 -15.88
CA ILE A 42 -13.43 29.30 -14.91
C ILE A 42 -14.64 29.85 -14.17
N GLU A 43 -15.74 29.10 -14.19
CA GLU A 43 -17.00 29.47 -13.53
C GLU A 43 -16.81 29.47 -12.00
N PRO A 44 -17.21 30.56 -11.29
CA PRO A 44 -17.19 30.60 -9.84
C PRO A 44 -18.02 29.47 -9.21
N LEU A 45 -17.54 28.96 -8.09
CA LEU A 45 -18.28 27.99 -7.28
C LEU A 45 -19.25 28.72 -6.36
N ALA A 46 -20.51 28.79 -6.79
CA ALA A 46 -21.61 29.36 -6.02
C ALA A 46 -21.84 28.57 -4.72
N GLU A 47 -22.38 29.25 -3.71
CA GLU A 47 -22.58 28.63 -2.40
C GLU A 47 -23.71 27.60 -2.42
N GLU A 48 -24.73 27.83 -3.24
CA GLU A 48 -25.82 26.88 -3.46
C GLU A 48 -25.27 25.55 -4.02
N THR A 49 -24.33 25.63 -4.97
CA THR A 49 -23.68 24.45 -5.55
C THR A 49 -22.84 23.68 -4.52
N ILE A 50 -22.22 24.38 -3.56
CA ILE A 50 -21.48 23.72 -2.46
C ILE A 50 -22.44 22.90 -1.60
N GLU A 51 -23.58 23.47 -1.22
CA GLU A 51 -24.58 22.76 -0.41
C GLU A 51 -25.18 21.58 -1.17
N GLU A 52 -25.53 21.76 -2.45
CA GLU A 52 -26.02 20.68 -3.32
C GLU A 52 -25.05 19.50 -3.39
N VAL A 53 -23.76 19.77 -3.59
CA VAL A 53 -22.72 18.73 -3.66
C VAL A 53 -22.55 18.02 -2.31
N ILE A 54 -22.60 18.76 -1.20
CA ILE A 54 -22.48 18.19 0.14
C ILE A 54 -23.68 17.31 0.46
N ASP A 55 -24.89 17.73 0.10
CA ASP A 55 -26.10 16.96 0.35
C ASP A 55 -26.18 15.72 -0.55
N ALA A 56 -25.76 15.83 -1.81
CA ALA A 56 -25.60 14.67 -2.70
C ALA A 56 -24.59 13.65 -2.14
N LEU A 57 -23.48 14.12 -1.56
CA LEU A 57 -22.51 13.25 -0.88
C LEU A 57 -23.09 12.58 0.38
N LYS A 58 -23.86 13.30 1.19
CA LYS A 58 -24.52 12.74 2.39
C LYS A 58 -25.56 11.68 2.03
N ALA A 59 -26.18 11.80 0.85
CA ALA A 59 -27.12 10.82 0.33
C ALA A 59 -26.44 9.52 -0.17
N ALA A 60 -25.11 9.54 -0.37
CA ALA A 60 -24.36 8.35 -0.76
C ALA A 60 -24.10 7.44 0.45
N THR A 61 -24.22 6.13 0.25
CA THR A 61 -23.66 5.14 1.17
C THR A 61 -22.23 4.81 0.75
N SER A 62 -21.33 4.66 1.72
CA SER A 62 -19.91 4.40 1.45
C SER A 62 -19.34 3.49 2.53
N ASN A 63 -18.74 2.39 2.10
CA ASN A 63 -18.06 1.44 2.98
C ASN A 63 -16.56 1.74 3.11
N THR A 64 -15.98 2.41 2.09
CA THR A 64 -14.55 2.74 2.01
C THR A 64 -14.38 4.14 1.41
N ALA A 65 -13.23 4.78 1.65
CA ALA A 65 -12.93 6.11 1.12
C ALA A 65 -12.82 6.20 -0.42
N SER A 66 -13.00 5.08 -1.13
CA SER A 66 -12.89 4.94 -2.58
C SER A 66 -14.16 4.47 -3.27
N ALA A 67 -15.25 4.20 -2.54
CA ALA A 67 -16.49 3.67 -3.09
C ALA A 67 -17.70 4.45 -2.58
N PHE A 68 -18.47 5.02 -3.51
CA PHE A 68 -19.64 5.85 -3.24
C PHE A 68 -20.85 5.28 -3.98
N HIS A 69 -21.89 4.92 -3.24
CA HIS A 69 -23.09 4.29 -3.77
C HIS A 69 -24.29 5.20 -3.59
N TRP A 70 -24.95 5.54 -4.69
CA TRP A 70 -26.27 6.14 -4.72
C TRP A 70 -27.29 5.12 -5.18
N ARG A 71 -28.56 5.53 -5.18
CA ARG A 71 -29.69 4.66 -5.54
C ARG A 71 -29.51 4.01 -6.92
N GLU A 72 -29.16 4.79 -7.94
CA GLU A 72 -29.11 4.37 -9.36
C GLU A 72 -27.72 4.48 -10.01
N ARG A 73 -26.71 4.82 -9.21
CA ARG A 73 -25.31 4.91 -9.66
C ARG A 73 -24.35 4.61 -8.52
N ALA A 74 -23.16 4.15 -8.86
CA ALA A 74 -22.03 4.11 -7.96
C ALA A 74 -20.79 4.70 -8.64
N GLU A 75 -19.87 5.21 -7.83
CA GLU A 75 -18.60 5.74 -8.30
C GLU A 75 -17.46 5.21 -7.44
N PHE A 76 -16.42 4.73 -8.13
CA PHE A 76 -15.25 4.12 -7.52
C PHE A 76 -14.01 4.88 -7.94
N THR A 77 -13.21 5.38 -7.01
CA THR A 77 -11.88 5.89 -7.35
C THR A 77 -11.00 4.70 -7.75
N ILE A 78 -10.23 4.86 -8.83
CA ILE A 78 -9.39 3.80 -9.36
C ILE A 78 -7.92 4.23 -9.42
N ILE A 79 -7.03 3.27 -9.22
CA ILE A 79 -5.57 3.44 -9.26
C ILE A 79 -5.03 2.61 -10.41
N PRO A 80 -4.39 3.23 -11.42
CA PRO A 80 -3.69 2.49 -12.46
C PRO A 80 -2.48 1.76 -11.86
N LEU A 81 -2.25 0.52 -12.28
CA LEU A 81 -1.14 -0.32 -11.83
C LEU A 81 -0.04 -0.47 -12.89
N ASN A 82 -0.20 0.16 -14.06
CA ASN A 82 0.72 0.07 -15.19
C ASN A 82 1.48 1.38 -15.45
N ALA A 83 2.64 1.27 -16.09
CA ALA A 83 3.52 2.40 -16.38
C ALA A 83 3.04 3.29 -17.55
N TYR A 84 2.03 2.84 -18.32
CA TYR A 84 1.57 3.50 -19.56
C TYR A 84 0.72 4.76 -19.33
N GLY A 85 0.48 5.12 -18.06
CA GLY A 85 -0.31 6.28 -17.69
C GLY A 85 -1.76 5.94 -17.33
N PRO A 86 -2.58 6.96 -17.06
CA PRO A 86 -3.91 6.76 -16.49
C PRO A 86 -4.86 6.05 -17.45
N LEU A 87 -5.74 5.19 -16.92
CA LEU A 87 -6.65 4.36 -17.71
C LEU A 87 -7.62 5.19 -18.55
N GLU A 88 -8.10 6.30 -17.99
CA GLU A 88 -9.00 7.25 -18.64
C GLU A 88 -8.39 7.87 -19.91
N ARG A 89 -7.05 8.00 -19.97
CA ARG A 89 -6.38 8.56 -21.16
C ARG A 89 -6.45 7.60 -22.35
N TYR A 90 -6.49 6.30 -22.08
CA TYR A 90 -6.55 5.28 -23.13
C TYR A 90 -7.98 5.02 -23.59
N LEU A 91 -8.91 4.86 -22.64
CA LEU A 91 -10.31 4.61 -22.97
C LEU A 91 -10.99 5.84 -23.60
N GLY A 92 -10.44 7.03 -23.38
CA GLY A 92 -11.11 8.29 -23.71
C GLY A 92 -12.36 8.49 -22.86
N ALA A 93 -13.12 9.55 -23.09
CA ALA A 93 -14.42 9.79 -22.44
C ALA A 93 -15.52 8.80 -22.91
N ALA A 94 -15.14 7.57 -23.30
CA ALA A 94 -16.03 6.55 -23.81
C ALA A 94 -16.95 6.01 -22.71
N GLU A 95 -18.23 5.91 -23.04
CA GLU A 95 -19.24 5.28 -22.20
C GLU A 95 -19.57 3.90 -22.79
N PHE A 96 -19.52 2.88 -21.93
CA PHE A 96 -19.78 1.50 -22.31
C PHE A 96 -21.12 1.07 -21.71
N THR A 97 -22.13 0.92 -22.55
CA THR A 97 -23.48 0.50 -22.10
C THR A 97 -23.73 -0.95 -22.50
N GLY A 98 -24.06 -1.79 -21.51
CA GLY A 98 -24.42 -3.19 -21.72
C GLY A 98 -25.73 -3.36 -22.49
N GLN A 99 -25.96 -4.56 -23.03
CA GLN A 99 -27.20 -4.93 -23.70
C GLN A 99 -28.18 -5.62 -22.73
N GLY A 100 -29.49 -5.47 -22.95
CA GLY A 100 -30.56 -6.15 -22.19
C GLY A 100 -31.61 -5.21 -21.58
N ASP A 101 -32.56 -5.78 -20.82
CA ASP A 101 -33.74 -5.06 -20.29
C ASP A 101 -33.42 -4.03 -19.20
N ASN A 102 -32.27 -4.16 -18.52
CA ASN A 102 -31.78 -3.19 -17.54
C ASN A 102 -30.29 -2.92 -17.83
N PRO A 103 -29.98 -2.10 -18.85
CA PRO A 103 -28.60 -1.85 -19.25
C PRO A 103 -27.84 -1.13 -18.12
N VAL A 104 -26.57 -1.54 -17.95
CA VAL A 104 -25.63 -0.90 -17.04
C VAL A 104 -24.62 -0.13 -17.88
N THR A 105 -24.36 1.12 -17.51
CA THR A 105 -23.41 2.00 -18.19
C THR A 105 -22.16 2.17 -17.33
N PHE A 106 -21.01 1.97 -17.94
CA PHE A 106 -19.69 2.17 -17.33
C PHE A 106 -19.00 3.37 -17.97
N LYS A 107 -18.46 4.26 -17.15
CA LYS A 107 -17.68 5.42 -17.61
C LYS A 107 -16.43 5.56 -16.78
N VAL A 108 -15.27 5.53 -17.43
CA VAL A 108 -13.98 5.83 -16.80
C VAL A 108 -13.62 7.28 -17.12
N GLY A 109 -13.21 8.05 -16.13
CA GLY A 109 -12.86 9.45 -16.33
C GLY A 109 -12.42 10.14 -15.04
N ARG A 110 -12.50 11.47 -15.04
CA ARG A 110 -12.27 12.26 -13.82
C ARG A 110 -13.38 11.97 -12.79
N PRO A 111 -13.07 12.08 -11.48
CA PRO A 111 -14.08 12.02 -10.43
C PRO A 111 -15.19 13.05 -10.65
N SER A 112 -16.40 12.70 -10.26
CA SER A 112 -17.52 13.64 -10.18
C SER A 112 -17.23 14.78 -9.19
N ARG A 113 -18.03 15.84 -9.26
CA ARG A 113 -17.92 17.00 -8.35
C ARG A 113 -18.09 16.58 -6.89
N GLU A 114 -18.98 15.62 -6.64
CA GLU A 114 -19.21 14.98 -5.36
C GLU A 114 -17.96 14.26 -4.87
N VAL A 115 -17.41 13.32 -5.64
CA VAL A 115 -16.23 12.56 -5.21
C VAL A 115 -15.00 13.47 -5.08
N ALA A 116 -14.82 14.45 -5.97
CA ALA A 116 -13.77 15.45 -5.86
C ALA A 116 -13.90 16.28 -4.57
N ALA A 117 -15.11 16.71 -4.20
CA ALA A 117 -15.38 17.42 -2.96
C ALA A 117 -15.08 16.56 -1.73
N TYR A 118 -15.41 15.26 -1.77
CA TYR A 118 -15.02 14.32 -0.71
C TYR A 118 -13.51 14.26 -0.53
N ILE A 119 -12.74 14.11 -1.62
CA ILE A 119 -11.27 14.04 -1.58
C ILE A 119 -10.67 15.33 -1.02
N LEU A 120 -11.18 16.50 -1.42
CA LEU A 120 -10.75 17.80 -0.90
C LEU A 120 -11.01 17.91 0.60
N CYS A 121 -12.18 17.47 1.07
CA CYS A 121 -12.46 17.39 2.49
C CYS A 121 -11.53 16.39 3.20
N HIS A 122 -11.25 15.23 2.62
CA HIS A 122 -10.31 14.25 3.18
C HIS A 122 -8.92 14.86 3.37
N ILE A 123 -8.42 15.61 2.38
CA ILE A 123 -7.17 16.37 2.48
C ILE A 123 -7.22 17.39 3.61
N ALA A 124 -8.34 18.11 3.76
CA ALA A 124 -8.50 19.14 4.80
C ALA A 124 -8.47 18.60 6.23
N HIS A 125 -8.90 17.35 6.44
CA HIS A 125 -8.85 16.65 7.73
C HIS A 125 -7.49 15.97 7.99
N ASN A 126 -6.68 15.76 6.95
CA ASN A 126 -5.40 15.06 7.03
C ASN A 126 -4.24 15.97 6.60
N PRO A 127 -3.81 16.93 7.45
CA PRO A 127 -2.82 17.94 7.09
C PRO A 127 -1.44 17.37 6.72
N GLU A 128 -1.12 16.15 7.13
CA GLU A 128 0.12 15.46 6.75
C GLU A 128 0.23 15.20 5.23
N ILE A 129 -0.90 15.07 4.52
CA ILE A 129 -0.93 14.89 3.06
C ILE A 129 -0.22 16.06 2.35
N VAL A 130 -0.44 17.28 2.84
CA VAL A 130 0.10 18.52 2.24
C VAL A 130 1.63 18.62 2.42
N LYS A 131 2.20 17.90 3.39
CA LYS A 131 3.64 17.87 3.64
C LYS A 131 4.37 16.86 2.75
N GLN A 132 3.65 15.96 2.08
CA GLN A 132 4.27 14.93 1.26
C GLN A 132 4.99 15.50 0.03
N PRO A 133 6.11 14.89 -0.44
CA PRO A 133 6.81 15.34 -1.64
C PRO A 133 5.93 15.38 -2.90
N ARG A 134 4.97 14.46 -3.04
CA ARG A 134 4.01 14.43 -4.15
C ARG A 134 3.09 15.65 -4.16
N TRP A 135 2.74 16.22 -3.01
CA TRP A 135 1.94 17.45 -2.93
C TRP A 135 2.61 18.64 -3.63
N ARG A 136 3.95 18.72 -3.53
CA ARG A 136 4.72 19.75 -4.24
C ARG A 136 4.58 19.62 -5.77
N ASN A 137 4.54 18.40 -6.30
CA ASN A 137 4.30 18.17 -7.72
C ASN A 137 2.87 18.58 -8.11
N MET A 138 1.90 18.37 -7.21
CA MET A 138 0.52 18.78 -7.43
C MET A 138 0.38 20.31 -7.56
N ARG A 139 1.18 21.08 -6.81
CA ARG A 139 1.26 22.55 -7.01
C ARG A 139 1.84 22.97 -8.36
N VAL A 140 2.81 22.20 -8.88
CA VAL A 140 3.35 22.44 -10.22
C VAL A 140 2.30 22.11 -11.28
N ARG A 141 1.56 21.00 -11.10
CA ARG A 141 0.43 20.61 -11.95
C ARG A 141 -0.69 21.64 -11.92
N ALA A 142 -1.04 22.18 -10.74
CA ALA A 142 -2.00 23.26 -10.59
C ALA A 142 -1.64 24.45 -11.48
N ARG A 143 -0.39 24.91 -11.43
CA ARG A 143 0.08 25.96 -12.35
C ARG A 143 -0.01 25.54 -13.81
N GLY A 144 0.34 24.31 -14.15
CA GLY A 144 0.19 23.80 -15.52
C GLY A 144 -1.24 23.87 -16.03
N VAL A 145 -2.22 23.39 -15.25
CA VAL A 145 -3.65 23.38 -15.59
C VAL A 145 -4.22 24.80 -15.74
N LEU A 146 -3.76 25.74 -14.91
CA LEU A 146 -4.28 27.11 -14.89
C LEU A 146 -3.65 28.03 -15.95
N TYR A 147 -2.40 27.77 -16.35
CA TYR A 147 -1.60 28.68 -17.19
C TYR A 147 -1.21 28.08 -18.57
N SER A 148 -1.69 26.89 -18.92
CA SER A 148 -1.39 26.25 -20.21
C SER A 148 -2.56 26.29 -21.16
N ASP A 149 -2.30 26.80 -22.36
CA ASP A 149 -3.06 26.49 -23.57
C ASP A 149 -2.66 25.08 -24.03
N TYR A 150 -3.08 24.04 -23.30
CA TYR A 150 -2.99 22.68 -23.83
C TYR A 150 -4.06 22.57 -24.92
N GLY A 151 -3.65 22.81 -26.17
CA GLY A 151 -4.41 22.60 -27.40
C GLY A 151 -4.74 21.13 -27.65
N ASN A 152 -5.20 20.41 -26.63
CA ASN A 152 -5.87 19.14 -26.82
C ASN A 152 -7.37 19.41 -26.75
N SER A 153 -8.07 19.08 -27.83
CA SER A 153 -9.52 19.09 -28.00
C SER A 153 -10.19 18.07 -27.07
N ASP A 154 -10.00 18.23 -25.76
CA ASP A 154 -10.65 17.40 -24.75
C ASP A 154 -12.12 17.85 -24.70
N THR A 155 -12.99 17.05 -25.30
CA THR A 155 -14.42 17.35 -25.45
C THR A 155 -15.21 17.23 -24.14
N ASP A 156 -14.55 16.88 -23.03
CA ASP A 156 -15.13 16.68 -21.69
C ASP A 156 -14.50 17.62 -20.64
N ARG A 157 -14.27 18.90 -21.02
CA ARG A 157 -13.76 19.94 -20.12
C ARG A 157 -14.87 20.43 -19.18
N ASP A 158 -14.67 20.28 -17.86
CA ASP A 158 -15.49 20.92 -16.83
C ASP A 158 -14.78 22.20 -16.36
N ASP A 159 -15.28 23.35 -16.79
CA ASP A 159 -14.74 24.69 -16.50
C ASP A 159 -15.22 25.27 -15.15
N THR A 160 -15.77 24.45 -14.26
CA THR A 160 -16.04 24.86 -12.87
C THR A 160 -14.82 24.72 -11.96
N VAL A 161 -14.78 25.43 -10.83
CA VAL A 161 -13.73 25.28 -9.81
C VAL A 161 -13.55 23.81 -9.36
N LEU A 162 -14.64 23.04 -9.21
CA LEU A 162 -14.56 21.63 -8.83
C LEU A 162 -14.04 20.75 -9.98
N GLY A 163 -14.40 21.06 -11.23
CA GLY A 163 -13.83 20.41 -12.41
C GLY A 163 -12.33 20.62 -12.54
N VAL A 164 -11.88 21.85 -12.34
CA VAL A 164 -10.45 22.21 -12.28
C VAL A 164 -9.75 21.53 -11.11
N ALA A 165 -10.37 21.49 -9.93
CA ALA A 165 -9.82 20.77 -8.77
C ALA A 165 -9.60 19.27 -9.08
N ALA A 166 -10.58 18.62 -9.70
CA ALA A 166 -10.48 17.22 -10.12
C ALA A 166 -9.31 17.01 -11.12
N GLU A 167 -9.11 17.95 -12.05
CA GLU A 167 -7.99 17.91 -13.00
C GLU A 167 -6.61 18.05 -12.34
N ILE A 168 -6.51 18.92 -11.33
CA ILE A 168 -5.28 19.14 -10.56
C ILE A 168 -4.97 17.91 -9.70
N LEU A 169 -5.98 17.34 -9.06
CA LEU A 169 -5.84 16.09 -8.28
C LEU A 169 -5.36 14.95 -9.18
N GLY A 170 -5.80 14.93 -10.44
CA GLY A 170 -5.32 13.96 -11.44
C GLY A 170 -5.65 12.52 -11.09
N LEU A 171 -6.78 12.35 -10.40
CA LEU A 171 -7.34 11.07 -9.99
C LEU A 171 -8.27 10.55 -11.08
N ALA A 172 -8.48 9.24 -11.08
CA ALA A 172 -9.39 8.56 -11.99
C ALA A 172 -10.53 7.92 -11.21
N ALA A 173 -11.70 7.85 -11.84
CA ALA A 173 -12.88 7.21 -11.29
C ALA A 173 -13.61 6.37 -12.34
N LEU A 174 -14.20 5.27 -11.89
CA LEU A 174 -15.13 4.43 -12.62
C LEU A 174 -16.54 4.69 -12.09
N ARG A 175 -17.40 5.24 -12.95
CA ARG A 175 -18.83 5.41 -12.70
C ARG A 175 -19.59 4.25 -13.31
N VAL A 176 -20.49 3.67 -12.52
CA VAL A 176 -21.40 2.59 -12.90
C VAL A 176 -22.82 3.08 -12.67
N SER A 177 -23.62 3.20 -13.73
CA SER A 177 -25.00 3.69 -13.67
C SER A 177 -25.97 2.64 -14.16
N SER A 178 -27.16 2.57 -13.57
CA SER A 178 -28.22 1.67 -14.03
C SER A 178 -29.61 2.29 -13.89
N SER A 179 -30.55 1.84 -14.72
CA SER A 179 -31.94 2.34 -14.71
C SER A 179 -32.74 1.94 -13.47
N LYS A 180 -32.29 0.92 -12.73
CA LYS A 180 -32.93 0.44 -11.50
C LYS A 180 -31.94 0.44 -10.36
N PRO A 181 -32.40 0.53 -9.10
CA PRO A 181 -31.52 0.41 -7.95
C PRO A 181 -30.87 -0.97 -7.85
N ARG A 182 -29.59 -1.00 -7.47
CA ARG A 182 -28.78 -2.21 -7.35
C ARG A 182 -27.85 -2.15 -6.14
N SER A 183 -27.40 -3.30 -5.66
CA SER A 183 -26.42 -3.43 -4.58
C SER A 183 -25.09 -4.03 -5.02
N ASP A 184 -25.02 -4.61 -6.22
CA ASP A 184 -23.88 -5.34 -6.75
C ASP A 184 -22.92 -4.48 -7.60
N TYR A 185 -22.95 -3.15 -7.43
CA TYR A 185 -22.14 -2.22 -8.21
C TYR A 185 -20.63 -2.49 -8.13
N GLU A 186 -20.12 -2.91 -6.98
CA GLU A 186 -18.70 -3.21 -6.81
C GLU A 186 -18.31 -4.48 -7.59
N THR A 187 -19.17 -5.50 -7.61
CA THR A 187 -19.00 -6.71 -8.44
C THR A 187 -18.98 -6.35 -9.92
N LEU A 188 -19.88 -5.46 -10.36
CA LEU A 188 -19.93 -4.97 -11.73
C LEU A 188 -18.68 -4.16 -12.09
N ALA A 189 -18.22 -3.29 -11.20
CA ALA A 189 -17.01 -2.49 -11.37
C ALA A 189 -15.77 -3.38 -11.52
N ASN A 190 -15.60 -4.38 -10.64
CA ASN A 190 -14.50 -5.34 -10.74
C ASN A 190 -14.58 -6.18 -12.01
N SER A 191 -15.77 -6.59 -12.43
CA SER A 191 -15.98 -7.30 -13.70
C SER A 191 -15.57 -6.44 -14.90
N PHE A 192 -15.95 -5.16 -14.90
CA PHE A 192 -15.56 -4.21 -15.94
C PHE A 192 -14.03 -4.00 -15.98
N LEU A 193 -13.39 -3.79 -14.83
CA LEU A 193 -11.93 -3.66 -14.74
C LEU A 193 -11.20 -4.92 -15.23
N PHE A 194 -11.72 -6.11 -14.91
CA PHE A 194 -11.21 -7.36 -15.48
C PHE A 194 -11.36 -7.40 -17.01
N HIS A 195 -12.52 -7.03 -17.54
CA HIS A 195 -12.74 -6.98 -18.99
C HIS A 195 -11.77 -6.02 -19.69
N VAL A 196 -11.56 -4.83 -19.11
CA VAL A 196 -10.58 -3.87 -19.63
C VAL A 196 -9.17 -4.47 -19.60
N ALA A 197 -8.74 -5.01 -18.46
CA ALA A 197 -7.43 -5.64 -18.33
C ALA A 197 -7.23 -6.79 -19.32
N TYR A 198 -8.21 -7.68 -19.47
CA TYR A 198 -8.15 -8.81 -20.39
C TYR A 198 -8.00 -8.40 -21.86
N ASN A 199 -8.66 -7.31 -22.28
CA ASN A 199 -8.66 -6.89 -23.68
C ASN A 199 -7.54 -5.90 -24.04
N THR A 200 -6.90 -5.26 -23.05
CA THR A 200 -6.00 -4.11 -23.29
C THR A 200 -4.67 -4.21 -22.55
N ASP A 201 -4.48 -5.19 -21.67
CA ASP A 201 -3.37 -5.26 -20.70
C ASP A 201 -3.26 -4.01 -19.80
N MET A 202 -4.29 -3.16 -19.76
CA MET A 202 -4.36 -2.04 -18.84
C MET A 202 -5.02 -2.45 -17.55
N VAL A 203 -4.27 -2.33 -16.45
CA VAL A 203 -4.73 -2.76 -15.14
C VAL A 203 -4.97 -1.55 -14.26
N ALA A 204 -6.15 -1.50 -13.67
CA ALA A 204 -6.48 -0.59 -12.58
C ALA A 204 -7.22 -1.35 -11.48
N ARG A 205 -7.15 -0.85 -10.26
CA ARG A 205 -7.88 -1.38 -9.10
C ARG A 205 -8.73 -0.30 -8.47
N ILE A 206 -9.80 -0.70 -7.79
CA ILE A 206 -10.54 0.20 -6.90
C ILE A 206 -9.64 0.52 -5.70
N GLY A 207 -9.62 1.80 -5.31
CA GLY A 207 -8.84 2.26 -4.16
C GLY A 207 -8.60 3.77 -4.20
N LEU A 208 -8.19 4.31 -3.06
CA LEU A 208 -7.80 5.71 -2.95
C LEU A 208 -6.32 5.86 -3.32
N ASP A 209 -5.96 6.91 -4.05
CA ASP A 209 -4.56 7.10 -4.45
C ASP A 209 -3.64 7.05 -3.21
N PRO A 210 -2.57 6.26 -3.26
CA PRO A 210 -1.54 6.17 -2.22
C PRO A 210 -1.07 7.47 -1.58
N PHE A 211 -1.07 8.60 -2.29
CA PHE A 211 -0.66 9.88 -1.68
C PHE A 211 -1.71 10.44 -0.70
N LEU A 212 -2.98 10.05 -0.87
CA LEU A 212 -4.08 10.43 0.02
C LEU A 212 -4.15 9.55 1.26
N GLU A 213 -3.48 8.39 1.22
CA GLU A 213 -3.25 7.56 2.39
C GLU A 213 -2.06 8.13 3.16
N VAL A 214 -2.27 8.56 4.41
CA VAL A 214 -1.20 9.02 5.31
C VAL A 214 -0.20 7.90 5.63
N ARG A 215 -0.51 6.66 5.23
CA ARG A 215 0.24 5.46 5.55
C ARG A 215 0.83 4.85 4.30
N ARG A 216 2.02 5.33 3.94
CA ARG A 216 2.98 4.50 3.20
C ARG A 216 4.36 4.71 3.76
N ILE A 217 5.15 3.64 3.65
CA ILE A 217 6.60 3.63 3.79
C ILE A 217 7.17 4.51 2.67
N GLN A 218 6.95 5.83 2.74
CA GLN A 218 7.59 6.78 1.86
C GLN A 218 9.03 6.89 2.32
N ARG A 219 9.81 5.88 1.91
CA ARG A 219 11.27 5.80 1.87
C ARG A 219 11.88 6.52 3.06
N VAL A 220 12.11 5.79 4.16
CA VAL A 220 12.98 6.24 5.25
C VAL A 220 14.26 6.75 4.61
N ARG A 221 14.33 8.07 4.39
CA ARG A 221 15.51 8.71 3.85
C ARG A 221 16.44 8.83 5.03
N ARG A 222 17.14 7.73 5.30
CA ARG A 222 18.15 7.63 6.37
C ARG A 222 19.26 8.65 6.18
N SER A 223 19.45 9.13 4.94
CA SER A 223 20.46 10.12 4.59
C SER A 223 19.84 11.30 3.86
N ALA A 224 20.30 12.50 4.23
CA ALA A 224 20.05 13.72 3.48
C ALA A 224 20.66 13.61 2.06
N ARG A 225 20.15 14.43 1.13
CA ARG A 225 20.76 14.54 -0.21
C ARG A 225 22.22 14.96 -0.06
N GLY A 226 23.15 14.17 -0.60
CA GLY A 226 24.59 14.42 -0.52
C GLY A 226 25.32 13.73 0.65
N ALA A 227 24.61 13.09 1.58
CA ALA A 227 25.20 12.33 2.69
C ALA A 227 25.33 10.82 2.41
N LEU A 228 25.21 10.40 1.14
CA LEU A 228 25.39 9.01 0.73
C LEU A 228 26.89 8.71 0.63
N ASP A 229 27.38 7.83 1.49
CA ASP A 229 28.75 7.32 1.43
C ASP A 229 28.84 6.09 0.52
N THR A 230 30.05 5.81 0.05
CA THR A 230 30.37 4.58 -0.68
C THR A 230 30.17 3.35 0.22
N PRO A 231 29.76 2.19 -0.33
CA PRO A 231 29.57 0.99 0.46
C PRO A 231 30.88 0.56 1.12
N ARG A 232 30.80 0.05 2.36
CA ARG A 232 31.94 -0.52 3.11
C ARG A 232 31.89 -2.04 3.21
N GLN A 233 30.81 -2.63 2.74
CA GLN A 233 30.55 -4.06 2.74
C GLN A 233 29.98 -4.47 1.39
N THR A 234 30.25 -5.71 1.02
CA THR A 234 29.59 -6.42 -0.08
C THR A 234 28.52 -7.36 0.47
N TYR A 235 27.49 -7.59 -0.32
CA TYR A 235 26.36 -8.45 0.03
C TYR A 235 26.06 -9.41 -1.13
N THR A 236 25.43 -10.54 -0.82
CA THR A 236 25.01 -11.50 -1.84
C THR A 236 23.97 -10.86 -2.78
N SER A 237 24.16 -11.03 -4.09
CA SER A 237 23.31 -10.39 -5.10
C SER A 237 21.83 -10.76 -4.93
N ASP A 238 21.54 -12.03 -4.65
CA ASP A 238 20.16 -12.53 -4.56
C ASP A 238 19.36 -11.82 -3.46
N VAL A 239 19.94 -11.68 -2.25
CA VAL A 239 19.25 -10.99 -1.14
C VAL A 239 19.14 -9.49 -1.38
N VAL A 240 20.13 -8.88 -2.05
CA VAL A 240 20.06 -7.46 -2.45
C VAL A 240 18.95 -7.24 -3.47
N HIS A 241 18.83 -8.11 -4.48
CA HIS A 241 17.78 -8.00 -5.49
C HIS A 241 16.38 -8.17 -4.89
N HIS A 242 16.18 -9.11 -3.97
CA HIS A 242 14.92 -9.24 -3.24
C HIS A 242 14.61 -7.99 -2.42
N TYR A 243 15.59 -7.43 -1.71
CA TYR A 243 15.39 -6.16 -1.00
C TYR A 243 15.03 -5.00 -1.94
N MET A 244 15.73 -4.88 -3.07
CA MET A 244 15.45 -3.86 -4.09
C MET A 244 14.06 -4.03 -4.70
N MET A 245 13.62 -5.27 -4.92
CA MET A 245 12.27 -5.60 -5.39
C MET A 245 11.22 -5.11 -4.40
N GLY A 246 11.42 -5.35 -3.10
CA GLY A 246 10.53 -4.84 -2.06
C GLY A 246 10.47 -3.31 -2.04
N VAL A 247 11.62 -2.64 -2.17
CA VAL A 247 11.69 -1.16 -2.23
C VAL A 247 11.02 -0.59 -3.49
N ALA A 248 11.03 -1.33 -4.60
CA ALA A 248 10.44 -0.91 -5.88
C ALA A 248 8.96 -1.30 -6.03
N ALA A 249 8.47 -2.25 -5.24
CA ALA A 249 7.11 -2.77 -5.33
C ALA A 249 6.06 -1.68 -5.04
N GLU A 250 5.00 -1.66 -5.84
CA GLU A 250 3.88 -0.72 -5.67
C GLU A 250 2.66 -1.36 -4.99
N ILE A 251 2.69 -2.69 -4.83
CA ILE A 251 1.64 -3.52 -4.24
C ILE A 251 2.16 -4.14 -2.93
N PRO A 252 1.42 -3.99 -1.81
CA PRO A 252 1.81 -4.50 -0.48
C PRO A 252 2.19 -5.99 -0.45
N LEU A 253 1.47 -6.83 -1.19
CA LEU A 253 1.75 -8.27 -1.33
C LEU A 253 3.20 -8.52 -1.77
N LEU A 254 3.60 -7.89 -2.88
CA LEU A 254 4.93 -8.07 -3.46
C LEU A 254 5.99 -7.48 -2.54
N GLU A 255 5.71 -6.33 -1.92
CA GLU A 255 6.64 -5.70 -0.98
C GLU A 255 6.95 -6.64 0.21
N TYR A 256 5.91 -7.19 0.85
CA TYR A 256 6.06 -8.11 1.98
C TYR A 256 6.83 -9.38 1.59
N LEU A 257 6.41 -10.05 0.51
CA LEU A 257 7.04 -11.30 0.06
C LEU A 257 8.50 -11.10 -0.36
N SER A 258 8.81 -9.96 -0.99
CA SER A 258 10.19 -9.63 -1.36
C SER A 258 11.11 -9.52 -0.15
N TYR A 259 10.66 -8.89 0.94
CA TYR A 259 11.42 -8.86 2.19
C TYR A 259 11.45 -10.23 2.86
N TYR A 260 10.38 -11.02 2.81
CA TYR A 260 10.36 -12.38 3.37
C TYR A 260 11.40 -13.29 2.70
N HIS A 261 11.54 -13.22 1.38
CA HIS A 261 12.51 -14.02 0.63
C HIS A 261 13.97 -13.77 1.06
N VAL A 262 14.27 -12.60 1.62
CA VAL A 262 15.59 -12.32 2.23
C VAL A 262 15.84 -13.23 3.44
N ALA A 263 14.85 -13.44 4.30
CA ALA A 263 14.95 -14.36 5.42
C ALA A 263 14.99 -15.81 4.94
N GLU A 264 14.12 -16.16 3.98
CA GLU A 264 13.98 -17.49 3.41
C GLU A 264 15.27 -18.00 2.76
N HIS A 265 16.03 -17.11 2.09
CA HIS A 265 17.35 -17.43 1.53
C HIS A 265 18.30 -18.09 2.55
N TYR A 266 18.14 -17.81 3.84
CA TYR A 266 18.99 -18.35 4.89
C TYR A 266 18.38 -19.52 5.68
N PHE A 267 17.16 -19.97 5.37
CA PHE A 267 16.46 -21.01 6.14
C PHE A 267 17.23 -22.33 6.21
N GLU A 268 17.73 -22.81 5.08
CA GLU A 268 18.52 -24.05 5.04
C GLU A 268 19.79 -23.92 5.87
N LYS A 269 20.53 -22.81 5.69
CA LYS A 269 21.78 -22.55 6.41
C LYS A 269 21.56 -22.52 7.92
N VAL A 270 20.59 -21.74 8.42
CA VAL A 270 20.38 -21.63 9.87
C VAL A 270 19.89 -22.94 10.48
N PHE A 271 19.08 -23.71 9.75
CA PHE A 271 18.60 -25.00 10.21
C PHE A 271 19.75 -26.02 10.30
N ASN A 272 20.61 -26.07 9.28
CA ASN A 272 21.79 -26.93 9.29
C ASN A 272 22.76 -26.53 10.39
N ASP A 273 23.00 -25.23 10.59
CA ASP A 273 23.88 -24.75 11.65
C ASP A 273 23.33 -25.08 13.06
N ASP A 274 22.01 -24.97 13.26
CA ASP A 274 21.36 -25.36 14.52
C ASP A 274 21.48 -26.88 14.75
N LEU A 275 21.28 -27.70 13.72
CA LEU A 275 21.47 -29.15 13.81
C LEU A 275 22.93 -29.51 14.16
N VAL A 276 23.91 -28.86 13.52
CA VAL A 276 25.33 -29.07 13.82
C VAL A 276 25.64 -28.69 15.27
N GLU A 277 25.10 -27.58 15.77
CA GLU A 277 25.27 -27.16 17.17
C GLU A 277 24.60 -28.13 18.15
N GLN A 278 23.41 -28.65 17.85
CA GLN A 278 22.75 -29.66 18.68
C GLN A 278 23.57 -30.96 18.75
N VAL A 279 24.10 -31.43 17.62
CA VAL A 279 24.97 -32.62 17.57
C VAL A 279 26.26 -32.35 18.34
N ARG A 280 26.90 -31.20 18.11
CA ARG A 280 28.13 -30.78 18.79
C ARG A 280 27.93 -30.79 20.30
N ARG A 281 26.89 -30.11 20.81
CA ARG A 281 26.55 -30.10 22.24
C ARG A 281 26.36 -31.50 22.79
N GLY A 282 25.63 -32.35 22.06
CA GLY A 282 25.37 -33.73 22.46
C GLY A 282 26.63 -34.59 22.57
N ILE A 283 27.60 -34.43 21.67
CA ILE A 283 28.86 -35.22 21.72
C ILE A 283 29.90 -34.65 22.68
N THR A 284 29.84 -33.34 22.98
CA THR A 284 30.75 -32.68 23.93
C THR A 284 30.26 -32.77 25.37
N ASP A 285 29.02 -33.21 25.60
CA ASP A 285 28.47 -33.35 26.94
C ASP A 285 29.33 -34.32 27.78
N PRO A 286 29.75 -33.97 29.01
CA PRO A 286 30.57 -34.85 29.85
C PRO A 286 29.91 -36.21 30.14
N SER A 287 28.59 -36.27 30.07
CA SER A 287 27.81 -37.49 30.24
C SER A 287 27.72 -38.33 28.97
N PHE A 288 28.25 -37.89 27.83
CA PHE A 288 28.29 -38.66 26.58
C PHE A 288 29.49 -39.61 26.53
N SER A 289 29.28 -40.83 26.02
CA SER A 289 30.36 -41.78 25.76
C SER A 289 30.25 -42.39 24.38
N VAL A 290 31.28 -42.22 23.57
CA VAL A 290 31.42 -42.84 22.24
C VAL A 290 31.33 -44.38 22.31
N ARG A 291 31.68 -44.97 23.45
CA ARG A 291 31.65 -46.43 23.66
C ARG A 291 30.26 -46.97 23.98
N ARG A 292 29.33 -46.13 24.46
CA ARG A 292 27.98 -46.55 24.82
C ARG A 292 27.06 -46.41 23.62
N ALA A 293 26.63 -47.55 23.06
CA ALA A 293 25.74 -47.59 21.89
C ALA A 293 24.46 -46.75 22.08
N ARG A 294 23.89 -46.69 23.30
CA ARG A 294 22.70 -45.88 23.61
C ARG A 294 22.91 -44.38 23.37
N ASP A 295 24.12 -43.88 23.64
CA ASP A 295 24.46 -42.46 23.53
C ASP A 295 24.66 -42.11 22.04
N VAL A 296 25.34 -42.97 21.29
CA VAL A 296 25.48 -42.84 19.82
C VAL A 296 24.10 -42.88 19.15
N GLN A 297 23.22 -43.79 19.57
CA GLN A 297 21.84 -43.83 19.09
C GLN A 297 21.05 -42.56 19.43
N ALA A 298 21.33 -41.89 20.54
CA ALA A 298 20.68 -40.62 20.88
C ALA A 298 21.05 -39.52 19.87
N ILE A 299 22.32 -39.44 19.46
CA ILE A 299 22.77 -38.50 18.41
C ILE A 299 22.13 -38.84 17.06
N ILE A 300 22.10 -40.13 16.68
CA ILE A 300 21.42 -40.57 15.45
C ILE A 300 19.95 -40.15 15.47
N ARG A 301 19.25 -40.32 16.60
CA ARG A 301 17.85 -39.89 16.75
C ARG A 301 17.66 -38.38 16.54
N ILE A 302 18.60 -37.53 16.99
CA ILE A 302 18.56 -36.08 16.74
C ILE A 302 18.60 -35.82 15.23
N VAL A 303 19.57 -36.41 14.53
CA VAL A 303 19.73 -36.25 13.07
C VAL A 303 18.51 -36.77 12.31
N THR A 304 18.04 -37.98 12.62
CA THR A 304 16.87 -38.58 11.96
C THR A 304 15.60 -37.76 12.22
N LYS A 305 15.42 -37.20 13.42
CA LYS A 305 14.28 -36.34 13.74
C LYS A 305 14.32 -35.05 12.94
N ALA A 306 15.48 -34.41 12.83
CA ALA A 306 15.66 -33.20 12.03
C ALA A 306 15.40 -33.48 10.53
N GLN A 307 15.88 -34.61 10.01
CA GLN A 307 15.60 -35.02 8.63
C GLN A 307 14.11 -35.29 8.38
N ARG A 308 13.38 -35.88 9.33
CA ARG A 308 11.92 -36.07 9.20
C ARG A 308 11.13 -34.77 9.24
N GLN A 309 11.70 -33.68 9.78
CA GLN A 309 11.09 -32.35 9.75
C GLN A 309 11.29 -31.65 8.41
N VAL A 310 12.12 -32.21 7.52
CA VAL A 310 12.18 -31.88 6.10
C VAL A 310 11.11 -32.74 5.41
N LYS A 311 9.97 -32.16 5.02
CA LYS A 311 8.86 -32.92 4.40
C LYS A 311 9.23 -33.38 2.99
N GLU A 312 8.54 -34.43 2.50
CA GLU A 312 8.67 -35.00 1.14
C GLU A 312 8.40 -34.00 0.00
N GLU A 313 7.76 -32.85 0.27
CA GLU A 313 7.61 -31.73 -0.68
C GLU A 313 8.81 -30.76 -0.69
N GLY A 314 9.94 -31.13 -0.07
CA GLY A 314 11.22 -30.42 -0.23
C GLY A 314 11.45 -29.21 0.68
N GLY A 315 10.79 -29.12 1.84
CA GLY A 315 10.91 -27.97 2.75
C GLY A 315 11.28 -28.33 4.19
N VAL A 316 12.22 -27.57 4.77
CA VAL A 316 12.45 -27.45 6.23
C VAL A 316 11.17 -26.94 6.91
N ASN A 317 10.95 -27.24 8.20
CA ASN A 317 9.90 -26.58 8.99
C ASN A 317 10.12 -25.06 8.98
N GLU A 318 9.45 -24.39 8.07
CA GLU A 318 9.65 -22.99 7.71
C GLU A 318 9.46 -22.06 8.89
N GLN A 319 8.44 -22.29 9.72
CA GLN A 319 8.20 -21.51 10.92
C GLN A 319 9.39 -21.62 11.90
N ARG A 320 9.97 -22.82 12.07
CA ARG A 320 11.16 -23.01 12.91
C ARG A 320 12.39 -22.37 12.28
N ALA A 321 12.56 -22.47 10.96
CA ALA A 321 13.67 -21.83 10.27
C ALA A 321 13.61 -20.30 10.39
N LEU A 322 12.42 -19.71 10.25
CA LEU A 322 12.20 -18.29 10.48
C LEU A 322 12.52 -17.89 11.93
N GLN A 323 12.10 -18.69 12.90
CA GLN A 323 12.44 -18.45 14.30
C GLN A 323 13.97 -18.46 14.51
N LEU A 324 14.69 -19.41 13.92
CA LEU A 324 16.16 -19.48 13.97
C LEU A 324 16.82 -18.26 13.29
N VAL A 325 16.29 -17.79 12.16
CA VAL A 325 16.75 -16.56 11.49
C VAL A 325 16.62 -15.36 12.42
N ILE A 326 15.45 -15.20 13.06
CA ILE A 326 15.18 -14.10 13.98
C ILE A 326 16.09 -14.20 15.22
N GLU A 327 16.22 -15.39 15.81
CA GLU A 327 17.11 -15.66 16.95
C GLU A 327 18.57 -15.26 16.64
N ARG A 328 19.05 -15.56 15.44
CA ARG A 328 20.46 -15.36 15.09
C ARG A 328 20.79 -13.96 14.58
N PHE A 329 19.89 -13.32 13.85
CA PHE A 329 20.23 -12.13 13.07
C PHE A 329 19.45 -10.87 13.45
N VAL A 330 18.41 -10.98 14.29
CA VAL A 330 17.58 -9.83 14.65
C VAL A 330 17.85 -9.41 16.09
N ASN A 331 18.38 -8.20 16.24
CA ASN A 331 18.46 -7.52 17.52
C ASN A 331 17.13 -6.80 17.80
N ILE A 332 16.45 -7.19 18.88
CA ILE A 332 15.11 -6.69 19.24
C ILE A 332 15.13 -5.20 19.56
N THR A 333 16.11 -4.73 20.34
CA THR A 333 16.25 -3.31 20.66
C THR A 333 16.40 -2.44 19.41
N ARG A 334 17.22 -2.88 18.46
CA ARG A 334 17.38 -2.20 17.17
C ARG A 334 16.08 -2.21 16.37
N LEU A 335 15.39 -3.35 16.30
CA LEU A 335 14.12 -3.48 15.59
C LEU A 335 13.08 -2.50 16.14
N VAL A 336 12.95 -2.41 17.47
CA VAL A 336 12.05 -1.46 18.14
C VAL A 336 12.41 -0.01 17.81
N ASN A 337 13.70 0.35 17.82
CA ASN A 337 14.15 1.69 17.48
C ASN A 337 13.86 2.05 16.00
N ASP A 338 14.11 1.12 15.08
CA ASP A 338 13.84 1.31 13.65
C ASP A 338 12.33 1.48 13.40
N LEU A 339 11.48 0.69 14.09
CA LEU A 339 10.02 0.80 14.03
C LEU A 339 9.52 2.13 14.59
N ASN A 340 9.98 2.55 15.77
CA ASN A 340 9.58 3.83 16.38
C ASN A 340 10.02 5.05 15.56
N THR A 341 11.23 4.98 14.97
CA THR A 341 11.73 6.04 14.08
C THR A 341 10.89 6.14 12.80
N TYR A 342 10.38 5.00 12.33
CA TYR A 342 9.52 4.94 11.16
C TYR A 342 8.09 5.43 11.46
N ASP A 343 7.46 4.86 12.48
CA ASP A 343 6.12 5.23 12.97
C ASP A 343 5.99 4.79 14.44
N GLY A 344 5.95 5.77 15.34
CA GLY A 344 5.83 5.55 16.79
C GLY A 344 4.54 4.86 17.24
N THR A 345 3.56 4.65 16.36
CA THR A 345 2.32 3.93 16.68
C THR A 345 2.42 2.41 16.47
N LEU A 346 3.45 1.93 15.78
CA LEU A 346 3.53 0.51 15.37
C LEU A 346 3.76 -0.45 16.54
N ILE A 347 4.54 -0.06 17.55
CA ILE A 347 4.79 -0.91 18.72
C ILE A 347 3.48 -1.22 19.44
N GLU A 348 2.70 -0.18 19.72
CA GLU A 348 1.37 -0.32 20.34
C GLU A 348 0.39 -1.08 19.43
N TYR A 349 0.50 -0.89 18.11
CA TYR A 349 -0.31 -1.63 17.15
C TYR A 349 -0.05 -3.14 17.23
N TYR A 350 1.20 -3.59 17.18
CA TYR A 350 1.55 -5.02 17.23
C TYR A 350 1.16 -5.68 18.56
N LYS A 351 1.26 -4.92 19.66
CA LYS A 351 0.88 -5.36 21.00
C LYS A 351 -0.62 -5.61 21.14
N ASN A 352 -1.44 -4.78 20.52
CA ASN A 352 -2.89 -4.79 20.74
C ASN A 352 -3.71 -5.45 19.63
N ASN A 353 -3.18 -5.54 18.40
CA ASN A 353 -3.93 -5.96 17.23
C ASN A 353 -3.44 -7.31 16.70
N GLU A 354 -4.40 -8.19 16.43
CA GLU A 354 -4.17 -9.35 15.58
C GLU A 354 -4.12 -8.92 14.11
N VAL A 355 -3.71 -9.81 13.21
CA VAL A 355 -3.85 -9.62 11.76
C VAL A 355 -5.05 -10.46 11.29
N PRO A 356 -6.25 -9.86 11.10
CA PRO A 356 -7.47 -10.60 10.83
C PRO A 356 -7.37 -11.55 9.63
N PHE A 357 -6.87 -11.06 8.48
CA PHE A 357 -6.76 -11.87 7.27
C PHE A 357 -5.78 -13.05 7.37
N ALA A 358 -4.91 -13.06 8.39
CA ALA A 358 -3.91 -14.11 8.62
C ALA A 358 -4.16 -14.91 9.91
N GLY A 359 -5.09 -14.48 10.77
CA GLY A 359 -5.25 -15.00 12.13
C GLY A 359 -3.94 -14.96 12.92
N ALA A 360 -3.11 -13.95 12.66
CA ALA A 360 -1.81 -13.79 13.30
C ALA A 360 -1.97 -13.09 14.64
N GLY A 361 -1.38 -13.67 15.69
CA GLY A 361 -1.52 -13.18 17.05
C GLY A 361 -0.77 -11.87 17.30
N LYS A 362 -1.07 -11.26 18.45
CA LYS A 362 -0.39 -10.07 18.98
C LYS A 362 1.05 -10.38 19.34
N VAL A 363 1.92 -9.36 19.27
CA VAL A 363 3.34 -9.44 19.63
C VAL A 363 3.68 -8.23 20.48
N ASP A 364 4.03 -8.47 21.74
CA ASP A 364 4.56 -7.43 22.63
C ASP A 364 6.08 -7.39 22.51
N LEU A 365 6.61 -6.41 21.79
CA LEU A 365 8.04 -6.21 21.55
C LEU A 365 8.79 -5.63 22.76
N GLU A 366 8.09 -5.34 23.86
CA GLU A 366 8.64 -4.74 25.08
C GLU A 366 8.73 -5.73 26.25
N LEU A 367 8.45 -7.01 26.02
CA LEU A 367 8.61 -8.05 27.03
C LEU A 367 10.07 -8.15 27.51
N ALA A 368 10.24 -8.53 28.78
CA ALA A 368 11.58 -8.80 29.33
C ALA A 368 12.21 -10.09 28.76
N ASP A 369 11.38 -11.04 28.34
CA ASP A 369 11.81 -12.32 27.76
C ASP A 369 11.96 -12.20 26.23
N GLU A 370 13.19 -11.98 25.77
CA GLU A 370 13.48 -11.86 24.33
C GLU A 370 13.16 -13.14 23.55
N ASP A 371 13.24 -14.33 24.16
CA ASP A 371 12.94 -15.58 23.46
C ASP A 371 11.44 -15.73 23.22
N ALA A 372 10.61 -15.28 24.17
CA ALA A 372 9.18 -15.14 23.97
C ALA A 372 8.85 -14.13 22.85
N ILE A 373 9.58 -13.00 22.78
CA ILE A 373 9.44 -12.03 21.68
C ILE A 373 9.76 -12.69 20.35
N ARG A 374 10.93 -13.32 20.21
CA ARG A 374 11.37 -13.96 18.96
C ARG A 374 10.39 -15.04 18.51
N SER A 375 9.90 -15.86 19.44
CA SER A 375 8.92 -16.91 19.14
C SER A 375 7.58 -16.36 18.65
N SER A 376 7.05 -15.32 19.31
CA SER A 376 5.79 -14.68 18.92
C SER A 376 5.92 -13.91 17.60
N LEU A 377 7.04 -13.22 17.39
CA LEU A 377 7.39 -12.51 16.16
C LEU A 377 7.47 -13.48 14.97
N ALA A 378 8.20 -14.59 15.11
CA ALA A 378 8.29 -15.62 14.07
C ALA A 378 6.92 -16.19 13.71
N LYS A 379 6.07 -16.48 14.71
CA LYS A 379 4.70 -16.95 14.50
C LYS A 379 3.85 -15.94 13.73
N ARG A 380 3.94 -14.65 14.07
CA ARG A 380 3.18 -13.58 13.40
C ARG A 380 3.60 -13.47 11.93
N ILE A 381 4.90 -13.32 11.67
CA ILE A 381 5.45 -13.20 10.31
C ILE A 381 5.11 -14.44 9.48
N TYR A 382 5.30 -15.64 10.02
CA TYR A 382 4.97 -16.90 9.32
C TYR A 382 3.48 -16.97 8.95
N LYS A 383 2.58 -16.65 9.88
CA LYS A 383 1.13 -16.68 9.61
C LYS A 383 0.72 -15.69 8.53
N VAL A 384 1.27 -14.47 8.57
CA VAL A 384 1.05 -13.47 7.52
C VAL A 384 1.52 -14.04 6.19
N ARG A 385 2.78 -14.46 6.06
CA ARG A 385 3.31 -15.06 4.81
C ARG A 385 2.48 -16.23 4.32
N ASN A 386 2.11 -17.17 5.19
CA ASN A 386 1.31 -18.33 4.83
C ASN A 386 -0.05 -17.93 4.25
N SER A 387 -0.71 -16.93 4.83
CA SER A 387 -2.00 -16.42 4.31
C SER A 387 -1.89 -15.71 2.95
N LEU A 388 -0.71 -15.18 2.60
CA LEU A 388 -0.45 -14.53 1.31
C LEU A 388 -0.24 -15.55 0.17
N VAL A 389 0.34 -16.71 0.49
CA VAL A 389 0.72 -17.74 -0.51
C VAL A 389 -0.33 -18.86 -0.61
N HIS A 390 -0.97 -19.21 0.51
CA HIS A 390 -1.93 -20.31 0.58
C HIS A 390 -3.36 -19.77 0.75
N ALA A 391 -3.91 -19.24 -0.35
CA ALA A 391 -5.30 -18.82 -0.44
C ALA A 391 -6.13 -19.88 -1.18
N LYS A 392 -6.56 -20.93 -0.48
CA LYS A 392 -7.47 -21.94 -1.04
C LYS A 392 -8.93 -21.58 -0.77
N GLU A 393 -9.80 -22.01 -1.67
CA GLU A 393 -11.25 -21.86 -1.48
C GLU A 393 -11.71 -22.62 -0.23
N GLY A 394 -12.48 -21.96 0.64
CA GLY A 394 -12.97 -22.54 1.90
C GLY A 394 -12.04 -22.42 3.12
N GLU A 395 -10.77 -22.04 2.94
CA GLU A 395 -9.85 -21.80 4.06
C GLU A 395 -9.97 -20.35 4.57
N ILE A 396 -10.22 -20.20 5.87
CA ILE A 396 -10.15 -18.93 6.61
C ILE A 396 -9.14 -19.16 7.73
N PRO A 397 -8.21 -18.23 7.98
CA PRO A 397 -8.09 -16.87 7.41
C PRO A 397 -7.34 -16.84 6.06
N LYS A 398 -7.70 -15.91 5.16
CA LYS A 398 -7.11 -15.77 3.81
C LYS A 398 -6.86 -14.32 3.43
N TYR A 399 -5.75 -14.07 2.72
CA TYR A 399 -5.52 -12.76 2.09
C TYR A 399 -6.34 -12.60 0.81
N ALA A 400 -6.89 -11.40 0.62
CA ALA A 400 -7.60 -10.99 -0.59
C ALA A 400 -6.90 -9.72 -1.10
N PRO A 401 -6.30 -9.75 -2.31
CA PRO A 401 -5.63 -8.59 -2.88
C PRO A 401 -6.52 -7.35 -2.87
N PHE A 402 -5.93 -6.19 -2.59
CA PHE A 402 -6.58 -4.88 -2.51
C PHE A 402 -7.52 -4.66 -1.32
N ALA A 403 -8.29 -5.67 -0.93
CA ALA A 403 -9.19 -5.59 0.23
C ALA A 403 -8.40 -5.54 1.55
N HIS A 404 -7.34 -6.33 1.68
CA HIS A 404 -6.53 -6.41 2.91
C HIS A 404 -5.22 -5.63 2.83
N ASP A 405 -5.03 -4.78 1.81
CA ASP A 405 -3.79 -4.04 1.59
C ASP A 405 -3.45 -3.10 2.75
N ALA A 406 -4.45 -2.47 3.36
CA ALA A 406 -4.27 -1.57 4.51
C ALA A 406 -3.79 -2.33 5.76
N GLU A 407 -4.33 -3.52 6.01
CA GLU A 407 -3.90 -4.41 7.10
C GLU A 407 -2.48 -4.93 6.84
N LEU A 408 -2.20 -5.44 5.63
CA LEU A 408 -0.88 -5.93 5.26
C LEU A 408 0.18 -4.83 5.34
N SER A 409 -0.17 -3.60 5.00
CA SER A 409 0.74 -2.44 5.07
C SER A 409 1.25 -2.16 6.50
N GLN A 410 0.52 -2.57 7.55
CA GLN A 410 1.02 -2.46 8.93
C GLN A 410 2.11 -3.50 9.25
N GLU A 411 2.14 -4.61 8.52
CA GLU A 411 3.09 -5.73 8.73
C GLU A 411 4.38 -5.57 7.93
N ILE A 412 4.37 -4.74 6.87
CA ILE A 412 5.54 -4.54 6.00
C ILE A 412 6.74 -3.96 6.76
N PRO A 413 6.63 -2.91 7.62
CA PRO A 413 7.79 -2.37 8.33
C PRO A 413 8.50 -3.44 9.17
N LEU A 414 7.73 -4.30 9.83
CA LEU A 414 8.23 -5.40 10.64
C LEU A 414 9.09 -6.36 9.82
N MET A 415 8.59 -6.79 8.66
CA MET A 415 9.32 -7.69 7.76
C MET A 415 10.52 -7.00 7.11
N ARG A 416 10.38 -5.73 6.71
CA ARG A 416 11.46 -4.94 6.10
C ARG A 416 12.65 -4.79 7.03
N PHE A 417 12.43 -4.31 8.26
CA PHE A 417 13.53 -4.08 9.20
C PHE A 417 14.16 -5.39 9.68
N THR A 418 13.37 -6.47 9.74
CA THR A 418 13.90 -7.83 9.92
C THR A 418 14.84 -8.21 8.76
N ALA A 419 14.41 -8.05 7.50
CA ALA A 419 15.21 -8.36 6.32
C ALA A 419 16.50 -7.54 6.25
N GLU A 420 16.45 -6.25 6.60
CA GLU A 420 17.63 -5.38 6.61
C GLU A 420 18.68 -5.85 7.63
N GLN A 421 18.27 -6.27 8.83
CA GLN A 421 19.20 -6.83 9.81
C GLN A 421 19.82 -8.15 9.33
N VAL A 422 19.03 -9.00 8.65
CA VAL A 422 19.51 -10.25 8.04
C VAL A 422 20.53 -9.99 6.94
N ILE A 423 20.34 -8.98 6.09
CA ILE A 423 21.30 -8.62 5.04
C ILE A 423 22.59 -8.08 5.67
N ILE A 424 22.47 -7.17 6.63
CA ILE A 424 23.62 -6.53 7.28
C ILE A 424 24.47 -7.56 8.04
N SER A 425 23.86 -8.55 8.68
CA SER A 425 24.60 -9.59 9.41
C SER A 425 25.46 -10.49 8.51
N HIS A 426 25.19 -10.49 7.20
CA HIS A 426 25.93 -11.26 6.19
C HIS A 426 26.86 -10.41 5.32
N GLY A 427 26.99 -9.11 5.61
CA GLY A 427 27.90 -8.23 4.88
C GLY A 427 29.36 -8.64 5.06
N LYS A 428 30.13 -8.66 3.96
CA LYS A 428 31.58 -8.89 3.98
C LYS A 428 32.29 -7.56 3.79
N VAL A 429 33.14 -7.19 4.73
CA VAL A 429 33.94 -5.94 4.66
C VAL A 429 34.77 -5.95 3.36
N LEU A 430 34.78 -4.80 2.68
CA LEU A 430 35.55 -4.58 1.45
C LEU A 430 37.06 -4.63 1.66
#